data_AF-A0A960T0I2-F1
#
_entry.id   AF-A0A960T0I2-F1
#
_cell.length_a   1.000
_cell.length_b   1.000
_cell.length_c   1.000
_cell.angle_alpha   90.00
_cell.angle_beta   90.00
_cell.angle_gamma   90.00
#
_symmetry.space_group_name_H-M   'P 1'
#
loop_
_entity.id
_entity.type
_entity.pdbx_description
1 polymer ?
#
loop_
_entity_poly.entity_id
_entity_poly.type
_entity_poly.pdbx_seq_one_letter_code
_entity_poly.pdbx_strand_id
1 'polypeptide(L)'
;MNRLKLLQFGSVAVGAMDAVTGLLLILVPGLVLRLLGIAPVAEESLVFLRWIGVFVMSVGLSYGLCLRGRAAAETVWAFTGTVRILVCVFLVGQVVTHHLEPAWLLVAISDGTVAIVQFIGLRAAWWKGGGT
;
A
#
# COMPACT_ATOMS: atom_id res chain seq x y z
N MET A 1 -22.58 13.49 2.84
CA MET A 1 -22.11 12.08 2.81
C MET A 1 -21.65 11.70 4.20
N ASN A 2 -22.11 10.57 4.75
CA ASN A 2 -21.79 10.16 6.11
C ASN A 2 -20.27 9.92 6.23
N ARG A 3 -19.59 10.50 7.23
CA ARG A 3 -18.11 10.46 7.37
C ARG A 3 -17.56 9.03 7.28
N LEU A 4 -18.28 8.08 7.85
CA LEU A 4 -17.97 6.65 7.78
C LEU A 4 -17.92 6.13 6.33
N LYS A 5 -18.94 6.46 5.52
CA LYS A 5 -18.99 6.02 4.10
C LYS A 5 -17.85 6.62 3.29
N LEU A 6 -17.45 7.86 3.58
CA LEU A 6 -16.29 8.48 2.95
C LEU A 6 -14.99 7.74 3.29
N LEU A 7 -14.78 7.39 4.56
CA LEU A 7 -13.59 6.67 5.01
C LEU A 7 -13.55 5.23 4.46
N GLN A 8 -14.70 4.56 4.41
CA GLN A 8 -14.84 3.23 3.81
C GLN A 8 -14.55 3.27 2.31
N PHE A 9 -15.15 4.22 1.59
CA PHE A 9 -14.91 4.40 0.17
C PHE A 9 -13.43 4.72 -0.12
N GLY A 10 -12.85 5.68 0.62
CA GLY A 10 -11.44 6.02 0.49
C GLY A 10 -10.51 4.83 0.78
N SER A 11 -10.83 4.03 1.81
CA SER A 11 -10.10 2.80 2.13
C SER A 11 -10.14 1.79 0.99
N VAL A 12 -11.34 1.54 0.44
CA VAL A 12 -11.53 0.61 -0.68
C VAL A 12 -10.83 1.12 -1.94
N ALA A 13 -10.85 2.43 -2.21
CA ALA A 13 -10.15 3.01 -3.35
C ALA A 13 -8.63 2.82 -3.25
N VAL A 14 -8.04 3.10 -2.08
CA VAL A 14 -6.61 2.86 -1.82
C VAL A 14 -6.28 1.36 -1.93
N GLY A 15 -7.09 0.50 -1.33
CA GLY A 15 -6.91 -0.94 -1.41
C GLY A 15 -7.04 -1.51 -2.82
N ALA A 16 -7.96 -0.96 -3.63
CA ALA A 16 -8.12 -1.35 -5.03
C ALA A 16 -6.89 -0.97 -5.87
N MET A 17 -6.32 0.22 -5.63
CA MET A 17 -5.08 0.65 -6.28
C MET A 17 -3.93 -0.31 -5.97
N ASP A 18 -3.75 -0.68 -4.69
CA ASP A 18 -2.74 -1.67 -4.29
C ASP A 18 -3.03 -3.04 -4.91
N ALA A 19 -4.29 -3.49 -4.90
CA ALA A 19 -4.70 -4.78 -5.45
C ALA A 19 -4.41 -4.89 -6.95
N VAL A 20 -4.74 -3.85 -7.71
CA VAL A 20 -4.44 -3.75 -9.14
C VAL A 20 -2.94 -3.71 -9.36
N THR A 21 -2.18 -2.95 -8.57
CA THR A 21 -0.72 -2.90 -8.68
C THR A 21 -0.10 -4.27 -8.41
N GLY A 22 -0.54 -4.96 -7.37
CA GLY A 22 -0.11 -6.32 -7.04
C GLY A 22 -0.46 -7.32 -8.16
N LEU A 23 -1.67 -7.24 -8.71
CA LEU A 23 -2.09 -8.07 -9.85
C LEU A 23 -1.22 -7.83 -11.08
N LEU A 24 -0.90 -6.57 -11.39
CA LEU A 24 0.01 -6.23 -12.50
C LEU A 24 1.43 -6.71 -12.24
N LEU A 25 1.93 -6.69 -11.00
CA LEU A 25 3.24 -7.25 -10.65
C LEU A 25 3.28 -8.78 -10.80
N ILE A 26 2.16 -9.48 -10.56
CA ILE A 26 2.05 -10.93 -10.78
C ILE A 26 2.07 -11.26 -12.28
N LEU A 27 1.24 -10.57 -13.06
CA LEU A 27 1.00 -10.91 -14.47
C LEU A 27 2.04 -10.31 -15.41
N VAL A 28 2.38 -9.03 -15.20
CA VAL A 28 3.17 -8.21 -16.14
C VAL A 28 4.18 -7.31 -15.39
N PRO A 29 5.09 -7.87 -14.56
CA PRO A 29 6.00 -7.10 -13.70
C PRO A 29 6.84 -6.06 -14.45
N GLY A 30 7.32 -6.40 -15.65
CA GLY A 30 8.12 -5.48 -16.47
C GLY A 30 7.36 -4.22 -16.91
N LEU A 31 6.04 -4.31 -17.11
CA LEU A 31 5.22 -3.14 -17.41
C LEU A 31 5.17 -2.20 -16.20
N VAL A 32 5.01 -2.74 -15.00
CA VAL A 32 4.98 -1.93 -13.76
C VAL A 32 6.30 -1.21 -13.55
N LEU A 33 7.43 -1.90 -13.70
CA LEU A 33 8.76 -1.28 -13.62
C LEU A 33 8.93 -0.16 -14.64
N ARG A 34 8.50 -0.39 -15.89
CA ARG A 34 8.56 0.63 -16.95
C ARG A 34 7.69 1.86 -16.64
N LEU A 35 6.50 1.66 -16.07
CA LEU A 35 5.62 2.77 -15.66
C LEU A 35 6.21 3.57 -14.50
N LEU A 36 6.93 2.90 -13.61
CA LEU A 36 7.65 3.53 -12.50
C LEU A 36 9.00 4.14 -12.92
N GLY A 37 9.41 3.96 -14.19
CA GLY A 37 10.71 4.43 -14.68
C GLY A 37 11.90 3.71 -14.07
N ILE A 38 11.71 2.47 -13.58
CA ILE A 38 12.75 1.62 -12.99
C ILE A 38 13.35 0.74 -14.08
N ALA A 39 14.67 0.56 -14.06
CA ALA A 39 15.35 -0.29 -15.02
C ALA A 39 14.82 -1.75 -14.98
N PRO A 40 14.81 -2.45 -16.13
CA PRO A 40 14.46 -3.87 -16.18
C PRO A 40 15.38 -4.69 -15.28
N VAL A 41 14.79 -5.65 -14.55
CA VAL A 41 15.55 -6.62 -13.75
C VAL A 41 15.78 -7.91 -14.56
N ALA A 42 16.77 -8.69 -14.15
CA ALA A 42 17.04 -9.99 -14.74
C ALA A 42 15.83 -10.93 -14.63
N GLU A 43 15.64 -11.81 -15.61
CA GLU A 43 14.42 -12.61 -15.76
C GLU A 43 14.21 -13.56 -14.56
N GLU A 44 15.30 -14.11 -14.03
CA GLU A 44 15.34 -14.93 -12.82
C GLU A 44 14.87 -14.18 -11.58
N SER A 45 14.99 -12.84 -11.55
CA SER A 45 14.55 -12.01 -10.43
C SER A 45 13.05 -11.68 -10.48
N LEU A 46 12.40 -11.86 -11.64
CA LEU A 46 10.97 -11.58 -11.81
C LEU A 46 10.11 -12.48 -10.93
N VAL A 47 10.57 -13.67 -10.54
CA VAL A 47 9.85 -14.56 -9.61
C VAL A 47 9.62 -13.90 -8.25
N PHE A 48 10.63 -13.18 -7.74
CA PHE A 48 10.52 -12.45 -6.48
C PHE A 48 9.60 -11.24 -6.61
N LEU A 49 9.62 -10.58 -7.77
CA LEU A 49 8.73 -9.45 -8.03
C LEU A 49 7.26 -9.89 -8.13
N ARG A 50 7.00 -11.04 -8.76
CA ARG A 50 5.66 -11.66 -8.79
C ARG A 50 5.20 -12.07 -7.39
N TRP A 51 6.09 -12.63 -6.58
CA TRP A 51 5.82 -12.97 -5.19
C TRP A 51 5.49 -11.72 -4.34
N ILE A 52 6.25 -10.64 -4.49
CA ILE A 52 5.92 -9.33 -3.91
C ILE A 52 4.54 -8.86 -4.40
N GLY A 53 4.21 -9.06 -5.67
CA GLY A 53 2.90 -8.77 -6.23
C GLY A 53 1.75 -9.48 -5.50
N VAL A 54 1.93 -10.75 -5.11
CA VAL A 54 0.95 -11.49 -4.28
C VAL A 54 0.76 -10.83 -2.92
N PHE A 55 1.85 -10.41 -2.28
CA PHE A 55 1.80 -9.71 -1.00
C PHE A 55 1.08 -8.35 -1.12
N VAL A 56 1.45 -7.53 -2.11
CA VAL A 56 0.82 -6.23 -2.37
C VAL A 56 -0.66 -6.39 -2.70
N MET A 57 -1.02 -7.40 -3.50
CA MET A 57 -2.42 -7.69 -3.81
C MET A 57 -3.21 -8.08 -2.55
N SER A 58 -2.64 -8.91 -1.70
CA SER A 58 -3.26 -9.35 -0.45
C SER A 58 -3.49 -8.19 0.52
N VAL A 59 -2.50 -7.29 0.64
CA VAL A 59 -2.62 -6.04 1.42
C VAL A 59 -3.74 -5.16 0.84
N GLY A 60 -3.79 -4.97 -0.48
CA GLY A 60 -4.84 -4.20 -1.14
C GLY A 60 -6.25 -4.76 -0.89
N LEU A 61 -6.42 -6.07 -1.02
CA LEU A 61 -7.70 -6.74 -0.75
C LEU A 61 -8.11 -6.64 0.73
N SER A 62 -7.17 -6.57 1.67
CA SER A 62 -7.46 -6.47 3.10
C SER A 62 -8.24 -5.20 3.46
N TYR A 63 -8.13 -4.11 2.68
CA TYR A 63 -8.95 -2.90 2.84
C TYR A 63 -10.45 -3.15 2.68
N GLY A 64 -10.86 -4.22 1.98
CA GLY A 64 -12.26 -4.63 1.92
C GLY A 64 -12.85 -4.95 3.30
N LEU A 65 -12.02 -5.33 4.27
CA LEU A 65 -12.45 -5.59 5.65
C LEU A 65 -12.90 -4.30 6.37
N CYS A 66 -12.53 -3.11 5.90
CA CYS A 66 -13.03 -1.84 6.43
C CYS A 66 -14.57 -1.70 6.28
N LEU A 67 -15.19 -2.49 5.38
CA LEU A 67 -16.64 -2.52 5.20
C LEU A 67 -17.36 -3.31 6.32
N ARG A 68 -16.63 -4.13 7.10
CA ARG A 68 -17.22 -5.00 8.13
C ARG A 68 -17.50 -4.30 9.46
N GLY A 69 -17.15 -3.01 9.55
CA GLY A 69 -17.41 -2.18 10.72
C GLY A 69 -16.14 -1.54 11.28
N ARG A 70 -16.34 -0.73 12.32
CA ARG A 70 -15.32 0.15 12.89
C ARG A 70 -14.07 -0.58 13.38
N ALA A 71 -14.24 -1.62 14.19
CA ALA A 71 -13.10 -2.32 14.79
C ALA A 71 -12.21 -2.95 13.69
N ALA A 72 -12.83 -3.57 12.68
CA ALA A 72 -12.11 -4.11 11.54
C ALA A 72 -11.37 -3.02 10.75
N ALA A 73 -12.01 -1.87 10.51
CA ALA A 73 -11.37 -0.76 9.80
C ALA A 73 -10.16 -0.18 10.57
N GLU A 74 -10.28 -0.01 11.89
CA GLU A 74 -9.17 0.46 12.73
C GLU A 74 -8.00 -0.54 12.71
N THR A 75 -8.27 -1.84 12.81
CA THR A 75 -7.25 -2.89 12.73
C THR A 75 -6.56 -2.93 11.37
N VAL A 76 -7.33 -2.85 10.28
CA VAL A 76 -6.78 -2.84 8.91
C VAL A 76 -5.87 -1.64 8.72
N TRP A 77 -6.32 -0.43 9.08
CA TRP A 77 -5.50 0.78 8.96
C TRP A 77 -4.22 0.70 9.79
N ALA A 78 -4.28 0.13 11.00
CA ALA A 78 -3.09 -0.05 11.83
C ALA A 78 -2.10 -1.03 11.19
N PHE A 79 -2.60 -2.15 10.67
CA PHE A 79 -1.79 -3.17 10.01
C PHE A 79 -1.17 -2.65 8.71
N THR A 80 -1.98 -2.12 7.80
CA THR A 80 -1.51 -1.63 6.50
C THR A 80 -0.60 -0.42 6.63
N GLY A 81 -0.88 0.48 7.58
CA GLY A 81 -0.01 1.62 7.87
C GLY A 81 1.36 1.17 8.38
N THR A 82 1.40 0.14 9.23
CA THR A 82 2.66 -0.46 9.70
C THR A 82 3.47 -1.05 8.55
N VAL A 83 2.83 -1.85 7.69
CA VAL A 83 3.48 -2.44 6.51
C VAL A 83 4.06 -1.34 5.61
N ARG A 84 3.29 -0.29 5.32
CA ARG A 84 3.73 0.83 4.48
C ARG A 84 4.91 1.62 5.09
N ILE A 85 4.95 1.84 6.39
CA ILE A 85 6.11 2.46 7.05
C ILE A 85 7.35 1.58 6.90
N LEU A 86 7.22 0.27 7.13
CA LEU A 86 8.35 -0.66 7.01
C LEU A 86 8.89 -0.69 5.57
N VAL A 87 8.01 -0.72 4.57
CA VAL A 87 8.39 -0.63 3.14
C VAL A 87 9.06 0.71 2.84
N CYS A 88 8.49 1.82 3.30
CA CYS A 88 9.06 3.16 3.14
C CYS A 88 10.48 3.26 3.71
N VAL A 89 10.68 2.82 4.96
CA VAL A 89 12.00 2.83 5.64
C VAL A 89 12.99 1.94 4.89
N PHE A 90 12.57 0.74 4.47
CA PHE A 90 13.42 -0.16 3.71
C PHE A 90 13.87 0.46 2.39
N LEU A 91 12.93 0.99 1.59
CA LEU A 91 13.22 1.60 0.29
C LEU A 91 14.14 2.82 0.42
N VAL A 92 13.87 3.70 1.39
CA VAL A 92 14.74 4.85 1.66
C VAL A 92 16.15 4.39 2.00
N GLY A 93 16.28 3.39 2.88
CA GLY A 93 17.58 2.82 3.25
C GLY A 93 18.34 2.29 2.03
N GLN A 94 17.70 1.48 1.18
CA GLN A 94 18.32 0.90 0.00
C GLN A 94 18.72 1.93 -1.07
N VAL A 95 17.96 3.02 -1.20
CA VAL A 95 18.32 4.13 -2.10
C VAL A 95 19.51 4.91 -1.55
N VAL A 96 19.52 5.20 -0.24
CA VAL A 96 20.64 5.91 0.42
C VAL A 96 21.94 5.11 0.36
N THR A 97 21.87 3.78 0.44
CA THR A 97 23.04 2.89 0.29
C THR A 97 23.38 2.56 -1.16
N HIS A 98 22.74 3.22 -2.15
CA HIS A 98 22.96 3.03 -3.58
C HIS A 98 22.71 1.60 -4.10
N HIS A 99 21.86 0.82 -3.43
CA HIS A 99 21.43 -0.51 -3.90
C HIS A 99 20.22 -0.46 -4.83
N LEU A 100 19.39 0.58 -4.70
CA LEU A 100 18.22 0.80 -5.55
C LEU A 100 18.27 2.17 -6.25
N GLU A 101 17.64 2.23 -7.42
CA GLU A 101 17.51 3.46 -8.20
C GLU A 101 16.65 4.50 -7.48
N PRO A 102 16.92 5.81 -7.64
CA PRO A 102 16.12 6.87 -7.03
C PRO A 102 14.63 6.85 -7.39
N ALA A 103 14.26 6.24 -8.52
CA ALA A 103 12.86 6.05 -8.92
C ALA A 103 12.01 5.32 -7.85
N TRP A 104 12.64 4.44 -7.06
CA TRP A 104 11.97 3.75 -5.94
C TRP A 104 11.53 4.69 -4.80
N LEU A 105 12.08 5.91 -4.72
CA LEU A 105 11.60 6.91 -3.75
C LEU A 105 10.15 7.31 -4.02
N LEU A 106 9.67 7.24 -5.26
CA LEU A 106 8.26 7.51 -5.56
C LEU A 106 7.34 6.55 -4.78
N VAL A 107 7.71 5.27 -4.73
CA VAL A 107 6.97 4.24 -3.97
C VAL A 107 7.08 4.52 -2.48
N ALA A 108 8.29 4.81 -1.98
CA ALA A 108 8.52 5.12 -0.57
C ALA A 108 7.71 6.34 -0.09
N ILE A 109 7.67 7.41 -0.88
CA ILE A 109 6.93 8.64 -0.58
C ILE A 109 5.42 8.36 -0.59
N SER A 110 4.94 7.60 -1.58
CA SER A 110 3.53 7.22 -1.69
C SER A 110 3.09 6.42 -0.47
N ASP A 111 3.86 5.39 -0.10
CA ASP A 111 3.59 4.54 1.07
C ASP A 111 3.66 5.32 2.38
N GLY A 112 4.72 6.13 2.55
CA GLY A 112 4.89 6.97 3.73
C GLY A 112 3.74 7.96 3.91
N THR A 113 3.28 8.59 2.83
CA THR A 113 2.16 9.55 2.87
C THR A 113 0.86 8.88 3.29
N VAL A 114 0.52 7.73 2.68
CA VAL A 114 -0.69 6.98 3.04
C VAL A 114 -0.61 6.49 4.48
N ALA A 115 0.55 5.98 4.92
CA ALA A 115 0.72 5.54 6.30
C ALA A 115 0.54 6.67 7.31
N ILE A 116 1.11 7.85 7.05
CA ILE A 116 0.93 9.04 7.90
C ILE A 116 -0.55 9.39 8.02
N VAL A 117 -1.29 9.42 6.90
CA VAL A 117 -2.73 9.68 6.91
C VAL A 117 -3.48 8.63 7.74
N GLN A 118 -3.13 7.35 7.62
CA GLN A 118 -3.75 6.28 8.40
C GLN A 118 -3.49 6.43 9.90
N PHE A 119 -2.25 6.68 10.32
CA PHE A 119 -1.91 6.86 11.73
C PHE A 119 -2.51 8.13 12.33
N ILE A 120 -2.52 9.25 11.59
CA ILE A 120 -3.22 10.46 12.01
C ILE A 120 -4.71 10.18 12.16
N GLY A 121 -5.32 9.49 11.19
CA GLY A 121 -6.74 9.16 11.25
C GLY A 121 -7.10 8.23 12.41
N LEU A 122 -6.23 7.28 12.75
CA LEU A 122 -6.39 6.45 13.94
C LEU A 122 -6.27 7.26 15.23
N ARG A 123 -5.25 8.12 15.36
CA ARG A 123 -5.05 8.98 16.54
C ARG A 123 -6.16 10.01 16.74
N ALA A 124 -6.64 10.60 15.65
CA ALA A 124 -7.77 11.53 15.66
C ALA A 124 -9.13 10.81 15.72
N ALA A 125 -9.13 9.48 15.91
CA ALA A 125 -10.30 8.64 16.02
C ALA A 125 -11.33 8.89 14.89
N TRP A 126 -10.86 8.91 13.64
CA TRP A 126 -11.71 9.20 12.48
C TRP A 126 -12.89 8.23 12.33
N TRP A 127 -12.73 7.03 12.86
CA TRP A 127 -13.74 5.99 12.88
C TRP A 127 -14.73 6.11 14.07
N LYS A 128 -14.46 6.93 15.09
CA LYS A 128 -15.43 7.28 16.16
C LYS A 128 -16.44 8.29 15.60
N GLY A 129 -17.67 7.84 15.36
CA GLY A 129 -18.78 8.69 14.89
C GLY A 129 -19.68 8.03 13.82
N GLY A 130 -19.29 6.88 13.27
CA GLY A 130 -20.19 6.03 12.49
C GLY A 130 -20.79 4.97 13.40
N GLY A 131 -22.11 5.04 13.62
CA GLY A 131 -22.85 4.14 14.52
C GLY A 131 -22.56 2.66 14.28
N THR A 132 -22.62 1.90 15.38
CA THR A 132 -22.85 0.45 15.40
C THR A 132 -24.16 0.10 14.71
#